data_AF-A0A6C2UGI4-F1
#
_entry.id   AF-A0A6C2UGI4-F1
#
_cell.length_a   1.000
_cell.length_b   1.000
_cell.length_c   1.000
_cell.angle_alpha   90.00
_cell.angle_beta   90.00
_cell.angle_gamma   90.00
#
_symmetry.space_group_name_H-M   'P 1'
#
loop_
_entity.id
_entity.type
_entity.pdbx_description
1 polymer ?
#
loop_
_entity_poly.entity_id
_entity_poly.type
_entity_poly.pdbx_seq_one_letter_code
_entity_poly.pdbx_strand_id
1 'polypeptide(L)'
;MKKLFLIYALLLSVCVFGAEPMDSLRQVAVPSEEFVRIPASYILHKLENYARQSGLPALASFSVECQLEGVESQRASFNMEGMNLLQAIDAAAEAVGAGVEYIDGGAVLKNPAAVVVREPEPVKAPERVAVDGSEYYGKYRQGYEQRMAEARNANAVSHLTKLYDGALRKIYDELVMSGNVVGALAVKAERDRIRTLSAVVASGTFGPKPAPKMRVMEKKPPVVKPQASTDSIIKLFGIKQTCTRPVFLLMAGPAMVADRDQPGFGRMKFHVIRNRLLDVVGGLSEGSQFNASLFWAANTSPFDAEMQPATERHKALFAEWLAPVNPLKSNDIYGTGLQALNMKLSNLPWPKRLKATVPSGGPKWLYDYKPSKSVAACYTGKSRGFMHWAEALCFAMEQRADAIFVITSNYVVSREDSPDDLRDSLREAAKQIYGPDKKKYPTVNVIVISNNSASTLGKFKSVLKVFDGEVVAVDDVKKYMIRDEKKLLDSL
;
A
#
# COMPACT_ATOMS: atom_id res chain seq x y z
N MET A 1 -31.49 -7.54 -36.24
CA MET A 1 -32.32 -7.27 -35.03
C MET A 1 -32.30 -8.37 -33.98
N LYS A 2 -32.28 -9.68 -34.31
CA LYS A 2 -32.31 -10.77 -33.30
C LYS A 2 -31.09 -10.90 -32.38
N LYS A 3 -29.92 -10.33 -32.73
CA LYS A 3 -28.72 -10.34 -31.85
C LYS A 3 -28.70 -9.21 -30.81
N LEU A 4 -29.52 -8.16 -30.96
CA LEU A 4 -29.60 -7.05 -29.99
C LEU A 4 -30.51 -7.37 -28.79
N PHE A 5 -31.52 -8.22 -29.01
CA PHE A 5 -32.48 -8.62 -27.97
C PHE A 5 -31.86 -9.58 -26.94
N LEU A 6 -30.90 -10.42 -27.38
CA LEU A 6 -30.21 -11.37 -26.49
C LEU A 6 -29.24 -10.67 -25.52
N ILE A 7 -28.73 -9.48 -25.89
CA ILE A 7 -27.85 -8.68 -25.04
C ILE A 7 -28.66 -7.90 -24.00
N TYR A 8 -29.88 -7.46 -24.32
CA TYR A 8 -30.76 -6.79 -23.37
C TYR A 8 -31.37 -7.75 -22.33
N ALA A 9 -31.63 -9.01 -22.68
CA ALA A 9 -32.14 -10.02 -21.74
C ALA A 9 -31.09 -10.51 -20.74
N LEU A 10 -29.80 -10.44 -21.08
CA LEU A 10 -28.68 -10.79 -20.18
C LEU A 10 -28.27 -9.67 -19.22
N LEU A 11 -28.74 -8.44 -19.45
CA LEU A 11 -28.45 -7.27 -18.61
C LEU A 11 -29.50 -7.03 -17.51
N LEU A 12 -30.62 -7.75 -17.51
CA LEU A 12 -31.73 -7.56 -16.57
C LEU A 12 -31.89 -8.68 -15.53
N SER A 13 -31.04 -9.71 -15.51
CA SER A 13 -31.15 -10.83 -14.57
C SER A 13 -30.09 -10.87 -13.45
N VAL A 14 -29.35 -9.78 -13.21
CA VAL A 14 -28.36 -9.69 -12.12
C VAL A 14 -28.73 -8.59 -11.13
N CYS A 15 -29.88 -8.76 -10.48
CA CYS A 15 -30.29 -8.11 -9.21
C CYS A 15 -31.34 -9.10 -8.69
N VAL A 16 -31.13 -9.91 -7.66
CA VAL A 16 -30.86 -9.55 -6.26
C VAL A 16 -30.23 -10.79 -5.62
N PHE A 17 -28.93 -10.76 -5.33
CA PHE A 17 -28.41 -11.53 -4.21
C PHE A 17 -28.54 -10.59 -3.01
N GLY A 18 -29.53 -10.85 -2.15
CA GLY A 18 -29.65 -10.12 -0.89
C GLY A 18 -28.39 -10.39 -0.09
N ALA A 19 -27.50 -9.40 -0.02
CA ALA A 19 -26.38 -9.46 0.90
C ALA A 19 -26.94 -9.61 2.31
N GLU A 20 -26.38 -10.51 3.11
CA GLU A 20 -26.80 -10.68 4.50
C GLU A 20 -26.75 -9.31 5.21
N PRO A 21 -27.72 -8.99 6.08
CA PRO A 21 -27.78 -7.70 6.76
C PRO A 21 -26.45 -7.31 7.43
N MET A 22 -25.72 -8.29 7.97
CA MET A 22 -24.38 -8.12 8.55
C MET A 22 -23.35 -7.55 7.57
N ASP A 23 -23.29 -8.08 6.36
CA ASP A 23 -22.35 -7.59 5.34
C ASP A 23 -22.77 -6.22 4.81
N SER A 24 -24.07 -5.93 4.82
CA SER A 24 -24.61 -4.61 4.47
C SER A 24 -24.29 -3.56 5.53
N LEU A 25 -24.43 -3.88 6.83
CA LEU A 25 -24.07 -2.97 7.93
C LEU A 25 -22.59 -2.57 7.92
N ARG A 26 -21.69 -3.47 7.50
CA ARG A 26 -20.25 -3.18 7.36
C ARG A 26 -19.91 -2.19 6.24
N GLN A 27 -20.79 -2.08 5.25
CA GLN A 27 -20.60 -1.21 4.08
C GLN A 27 -21.14 0.20 4.30
N VAL A 28 -22.00 0.39 5.31
CA VAL A 28 -22.59 1.69 5.64
C VAL A 28 -21.71 2.41 6.67
N ALA A 29 -21.18 3.57 6.28
CA ALA A 29 -20.48 4.47 7.20
C ALA A 29 -21.49 5.26 8.04
N VAL A 30 -21.29 5.31 9.36
CA VAL A 30 -22.15 6.07 10.28
C VAL A 30 -21.93 7.58 10.18
N PRO A 31 -22.88 8.41 10.67
CA PRO A 31 -22.64 9.84 10.82
C PRO A 31 -21.41 10.10 11.69
N SER A 32 -20.59 11.07 11.29
CA SER A 32 -19.50 11.58 12.11
C SER A 32 -20.07 12.50 13.19
N GLU A 33 -20.74 11.91 14.18
CA GLU A 33 -21.36 12.59 15.31
C GLU A 33 -20.85 11.98 16.62
N GLU A 34 -20.61 12.85 17.60
CA GLU A 34 -20.28 12.45 18.97
C GLU A 34 -21.51 12.68 19.85
N PHE A 35 -21.96 11.63 20.54
CA PHE A 35 -23.04 11.71 21.52
C PHE A 35 -22.44 11.73 22.92
N VAL A 36 -22.70 12.79 23.69
CA VAL A 36 -22.19 12.89 25.06
C VAL A 36 -23.36 12.92 26.04
N ARG A 37 -23.43 11.92 26.93
CA ARG A 37 -24.46 11.78 27.99
C ARG A 37 -25.91 11.86 27.48
N ILE A 38 -26.20 11.16 26.39
CA ILE A 38 -27.55 11.06 25.80
C ILE A 38 -28.18 9.71 26.20
N PRO A 39 -29.52 9.61 26.35
CA PRO A 39 -30.18 8.32 26.59
C PRO A 39 -29.81 7.28 25.53
N ALA A 40 -29.47 6.07 25.96
CA ALA A 40 -29.03 5.02 25.05
C ALA A 40 -30.09 4.62 24.01
N SER A 41 -31.36 4.64 24.41
CA SER A 41 -32.52 4.42 23.51
C SER A 41 -32.50 5.37 22.31
N TYR A 42 -32.11 6.63 22.50
CA TYR A 42 -32.00 7.61 21.42
C TYR A 42 -30.86 7.26 20.45
N ILE A 43 -29.71 6.83 20.97
CA ILE A 43 -28.54 6.45 20.15
C ILE A 43 -28.89 5.22 19.30
N LEU A 44 -29.47 4.18 19.91
CA LEU A 44 -29.87 2.95 19.22
C LEU A 44 -30.93 3.22 18.13
N HIS A 45 -31.94 4.04 18.45
CA HIS A 45 -32.96 4.43 17.49
C HIS A 45 -32.38 5.27 16.32
N LYS A 46 -31.35 6.08 16.57
CA LYS A 46 -30.64 6.80 15.51
C LYS A 46 -29.87 5.86 14.59
N LEU A 47 -29.17 4.88 15.13
CA LEU A 47 -28.46 3.87 14.35
C LEU A 47 -29.42 3.03 13.49
N GLU A 48 -30.57 2.64 14.06
CA GLU A 48 -31.64 1.95 13.32
C GLU A 48 -32.15 2.77 12.13
N ASN A 49 -32.53 4.02 12.36
CA ASN A 49 -33.03 4.90 11.29
C ASN A 49 -31.98 5.13 10.20
N TYR A 50 -30.72 5.25 10.60
CA TYR A 50 -29.62 5.41 9.67
C TYR A 50 -29.39 4.15 8.81
N ALA A 51 -29.55 2.95 9.39
CA ALA A 51 -29.53 1.70 8.64
C ALA A 51 -30.61 1.67 7.55
N ARG A 52 -31.85 2.02 7.90
CA ARG A 52 -33.00 2.03 6.97
C ARG A 52 -32.83 3.06 5.85
N GLN A 53 -32.21 4.19 6.15
CA GLN A 53 -32.02 5.29 5.19
C GLN A 53 -30.78 5.15 4.31
N SER A 54 -29.96 4.11 4.52
CA SER A 54 -28.70 3.88 3.77
C SER A 54 -28.90 3.61 2.27
N GLY A 55 -30.12 3.30 1.83
CA GLY A 55 -30.44 2.94 0.45
C GLY A 55 -30.08 1.50 0.07
N LEU A 56 -29.58 0.68 1.02
CA LEU A 56 -29.33 -0.74 0.81
C LEU A 56 -30.62 -1.55 1.02
N PRO A 57 -31.08 -2.35 0.02
CA PRO A 57 -32.32 -3.11 0.13
C PRO A 57 -32.38 -4.06 1.35
N ALA A 58 -31.24 -4.65 1.71
CA ALA A 58 -31.15 -5.58 2.85
C ALA A 58 -31.32 -4.91 4.23
N LEU A 59 -31.20 -3.58 4.31
CA LEU A 59 -31.35 -2.82 5.55
C LEU A 59 -32.67 -2.04 5.63
N ALA A 60 -33.51 -2.10 4.60
CA ALA A 60 -34.75 -1.34 4.53
C ALA A 60 -35.73 -1.65 5.67
N SER A 61 -35.70 -2.88 6.20
CA SER A 61 -36.49 -3.34 7.35
C SER A 61 -35.67 -3.51 8.63
N PHE A 62 -34.43 -3.02 8.68
CA PHE A 62 -33.54 -3.26 9.82
C PHE A 62 -34.11 -2.69 11.13
N SER A 63 -34.07 -3.43 12.24
CA SER A 63 -34.50 -2.96 13.57
C SER A 63 -33.44 -3.20 14.64
N VAL A 64 -33.43 -2.36 15.67
CA VAL A 64 -32.60 -2.54 16.87
C VAL A 64 -33.52 -2.64 18.08
N GLU A 65 -33.63 -3.85 18.64
CA GLU A 65 -34.45 -4.13 19.82
C GLU A 65 -33.57 -4.26 21.06
N CYS A 66 -34.01 -3.70 22.20
CA CYS A 66 -33.29 -3.82 23.47
C CYS A 66 -34.15 -4.57 24.49
N GLN A 67 -33.68 -5.74 24.94
CA GLN A 67 -34.38 -6.60 25.91
C GLN A 67 -33.85 -6.47 27.34
N LEU A 68 -33.08 -5.41 27.61
CA LEU A 68 -32.53 -5.12 28.92
C LEU A 68 -33.40 -4.12 29.66
N GLU A 69 -33.81 -4.45 30.89
CA GLU A 69 -34.56 -3.53 31.74
C GLU A 69 -33.70 -2.32 32.14
N GLY A 70 -34.29 -1.12 32.04
CA GLY A 70 -33.68 0.14 32.51
C GLY A 70 -32.72 0.83 31.53
N VAL A 71 -32.31 0.19 30.43
CA VAL A 71 -31.38 0.76 29.43
C VAL A 71 -31.92 2.03 28.78
N GLU A 72 -33.25 2.14 28.64
CA GLU A 72 -33.90 3.33 28.07
C GLU A 72 -33.58 4.63 28.81
N SER A 73 -33.29 4.53 30.12
CA SER A 73 -32.97 5.66 31.00
C SER A 73 -31.47 5.88 31.22
N GLN A 74 -30.64 4.94 30.75
CA GLN A 74 -29.19 5.00 30.93
C GLN A 74 -28.58 6.02 29.97
N ARG A 75 -27.69 6.87 30.48
CA ARG A 75 -26.99 7.88 29.68
C ARG A 75 -25.63 7.35 29.29
N ALA A 76 -25.37 7.28 27.99
CA ALA A 76 -24.10 6.84 27.43
C ALA A 76 -23.37 8.00 26.74
N SER A 77 -22.04 7.90 26.67
CA SER A 77 -21.21 8.78 25.84
C SER A 77 -20.52 7.91 24.79
N PHE A 78 -20.62 8.32 23.53
CA PHE A 78 -20.35 7.48 22.38
C PHE A 78 -19.76 8.31 21.24
N ASN A 79 -18.57 7.94 20.77
CA ASN A 79 -17.93 8.55 19.61
C ASN A 79 -17.91 7.53 18.47
N MET A 80 -18.53 7.91 17.34
CA MET A 80 -18.70 7.05 16.16
C MET A 80 -17.67 7.33 15.05
N GLU A 81 -16.72 8.24 15.29
CA GLU A 81 -15.77 8.67 14.27
C GLU A 81 -14.95 7.49 13.72
N GLY A 82 -15.06 7.27 12.41
CA GLY A 82 -14.32 6.21 11.72
C GLY A 82 -14.88 4.80 11.89
N MET A 83 -16.03 4.63 12.55
CA MET A 83 -16.73 3.35 12.65
C MET A 83 -17.62 3.10 11.41
N ASN A 84 -17.89 1.83 11.11
CA ASN A 84 -19.03 1.45 10.27
C ASN A 84 -20.27 1.16 11.14
N LEU A 85 -21.43 1.01 10.52
CA LEU A 85 -22.70 0.89 11.24
C LEU A 85 -22.78 -0.35 12.12
N LEU A 86 -22.15 -1.45 11.72
CA LEU A 86 -22.03 -2.64 12.55
C LEU A 86 -21.25 -2.34 13.83
N GLN A 87 -20.05 -1.77 13.69
CA GLN A 87 -19.19 -1.40 14.82
C GLN A 87 -19.85 -0.39 15.75
N ALA A 88 -20.63 0.53 15.19
CA ALA A 88 -21.35 1.51 15.99
C ALA A 88 -22.46 0.85 16.83
N ILE A 89 -23.15 -0.17 16.30
CA ILE A 89 -24.16 -0.93 17.05
C ILE A 89 -23.49 -1.75 18.16
N ASP A 90 -22.40 -2.46 17.85
CA ASP A 90 -21.65 -3.24 18.84
C ASP A 90 -21.12 -2.37 19.98
N ALA A 91 -20.52 -1.22 19.66
CA ALA A 91 -19.94 -0.35 20.66
C ALA A 91 -21.03 0.43 21.45
N ALA A 92 -22.18 0.71 20.85
CA ALA A 92 -23.33 1.27 21.58
C ALA A 92 -23.94 0.26 22.56
N ALA A 93 -23.98 -1.03 22.19
CA ALA A 93 -24.42 -2.11 23.06
C ALA A 93 -23.45 -2.35 24.21
N GLU A 94 -22.14 -2.36 23.95
CA GLU A 94 -21.12 -2.48 24.98
C GLU A 94 -21.20 -1.32 26.00
N ALA A 95 -21.43 -0.09 25.52
CA ALA A 95 -21.57 1.09 26.38
C ALA A 95 -22.75 1.03 27.36
N VAL A 96 -23.75 0.18 27.08
CA VAL A 96 -24.89 -0.09 27.98
C VAL A 96 -24.79 -1.44 28.69
N GLY A 97 -23.66 -2.13 28.58
CA GLY A 97 -23.43 -3.43 29.21
C GLY A 97 -24.22 -4.58 28.55
N ALA A 98 -24.60 -4.43 27.27
CA ALA A 98 -25.31 -5.43 26.49
C ALA A 98 -24.36 -6.22 25.58
N GLY A 99 -24.75 -7.47 25.27
CA GLY A 99 -24.28 -8.16 24.08
C GLY A 99 -25.26 -7.97 22.93
N VAL A 100 -24.79 -8.09 21.68
CA VAL A 100 -25.64 -8.01 20.48
C VAL A 100 -25.78 -9.39 19.85
N GLU A 101 -27.02 -9.79 19.60
CA GLU A 101 -27.34 -10.92 18.74
C GLU A 101 -27.97 -10.40 17.45
N TYR A 102 -27.34 -10.70 16.32
CA TYR A 102 -27.87 -10.34 15.01
C TYR A 102 -28.78 -11.47 14.51
N ILE A 103 -30.05 -11.14 14.33
CA ILE A 103 -31.07 -12.03 13.77
C ILE A 103 -31.50 -11.50 12.40
N ASP A 104 -32.11 -12.34 11.56
CA ASP A 104 -32.48 -11.96 10.20
C ASP A 104 -33.31 -10.66 10.18
N GLY A 105 -32.68 -9.57 9.74
CA GLY A 105 -33.29 -8.25 9.64
C GLY A 105 -33.21 -7.37 10.90
N GLY A 106 -32.42 -7.71 11.93
CA GLY A 106 -32.28 -6.85 13.09
C GLY A 106 -31.12 -7.19 14.04
N ALA A 107 -30.94 -6.33 15.04
CA ALA A 107 -30.01 -6.53 16.14
C ALA A 107 -30.80 -6.53 17.46
N VAL A 108 -30.64 -7.57 18.27
CA VAL A 108 -31.27 -7.67 19.59
C VAL A 108 -30.20 -7.56 20.67
N LEU A 109 -30.32 -6.53 21.50
CA LEU A 109 -29.44 -6.31 22.64
C LEU A 109 -29.96 -7.09 23.83
N LYS A 110 -29.13 -7.98 24.36
CA LYS A 110 -29.47 -8.88 25.47
C LYS A 110 -28.38 -8.86 26.54
N ASN A 111 -28.66 -9.46 27.69
CA ASN A 111 -27.67 -9.65 28.73
C ASN A 111 -26.49 -10.49 28.16
N PRO A 112 -25.23 -10.03 28.28
CA PRO A 112 -24.08 -10.73 27.73
C PRO A 112 -23.94 -12.18 28.21
N ALA A 113 -24.50 -12.53 29.38
CA ALA A 113 -24.54 -13.91 29.88
C ALA A 113 -25.50 -14.84 29.11
N ALA A 114 -26.42 -14.29 28.30
CA ALA A 114 -27.40 -15.04 27.52
C ALA A 114 -26.99 -15.23 26.05
N VAL A 115 -25.87 -14.65 25.61
CA VAL A 115 -25.37 -14.78 24.23
C VAL A 115 -24.65 -16.12 24.09
N VAL A 116 -25.33 -17.12 23.52
CA VAL A 116 -24.73 -18.44 23.23
C VAL A 116 -23.76 -18.29 22.05
N VAL A 117 -22.46 -18.20 22.37
CA VAL A 117 -21.39 -18.32 21.36
C VAL A 117 -21.41 -19.75 20.81
N ARG A 118 -21.90 -19.94 19.58
CA ARG A 118 -21.75 -21.23 18.88
C ARG A 118 -20.28 -21.40 18.49
N GLU A 119 -19.59 -22.36 19.11
CA GLU A 119 -18.27 -22.79 18.67
C GLU A 119 -18.36 -23.37 17.24
N PRO A 120 -17.46 -22.99 16.33
CA PRO A 120 -17.41 -23.58 15.00
C PRO A 120 -16.91 -25.02 15.08
N GLU A 121 -17.60 -25.95 14.40
CA GLU A 121 -17.19 -27.35 14.33
C GLU A 121 -15.75 -27.51 13.80
N PRO A 122 -14.98 -28.49 14.34
CA PRO A 122 -13.58 -28.67 13.99
C PRO A 122 -13.44 -29.17 12.55
N VAL A 123 -12.90 -28.31 11.69
CA VAL A 123 -12.47 -28.69 10.34
C VAL A 123 -11.26 -29.65 10.45
N LYS A 124 -11.43 -30.88 9.95
CA LYS A 124 -10.35 -31.87 9.82
C LYS A 124 -9.16 -31.27 9.06
N ALA A 125 -7.97 -31.36 9.65
CA ALA A 125 -6.73 -30.91 9.02
C ALA A 125 -6.48 -31.67 7.71
N PRO A 126 -6.13 -30.98 6.61
CA PRO A 126 -5.74 -31.65 5.38
C PRO A 126 -4.40 -32.38 5.56
N GLU A 127 -4.35 -33.59 5.01
CA GLU A 127 -3.18 -34.46 4.97
C GLU A 127 -2.02 -33.77 4.22
N ARG A 128 -0.82 -33.80 4.79
CA ARG A 128 0.36 -33.12 4.23
C ARG A 128 0.85 -33.84 2.98
N VAL A 129 0.59 -33.25 1.82
CA VAL A 129 1.31 -33.59 0.59
C VAL A 129 2.62 -32.81 0.57
N ALA A 130 3.75 -33.50 0.49
CA ALA A 130 5.04 -32.88 0.26
C ALA A 130 5.04 -32.22 -1.12
N VAL A 131 5.02 -30.88 -1.16
CA VAL A 131 5.07 -30.13 -2.42
C VAL A 131 6.52 -29.98 -2.82
N ASP A 132 6.89 -30.60 -3.93
CA ASP A 132 8.16 -30.38 -4.63
C ASP A 132 8.25 -28.90 -5.06
N GLY A 133 9.37 -28.24 -4.72
CA GLY A 133 9.63 -26.83 -5.03
C GLY A 133 9.62 -26.50 -6.53
N SER A 134 9.69 -27.51 -7.40
CA SER A 134 9.50 -27.36 -8.85
C SER A 134 8.05 -27.02 -9.23
N GLU A 135 7.06 -27.53 -8.49
CA GLU A 135 5.63 -27.31 -8.74
C GLU A 135 5.19 -25.90 -8.31
N TYR A 136 5.83 -25.34 -7.27
CA TYR A 136 5.62 -23.97 -6.80
C TYR A 136 6.01 -22.92 -7.86
N TYR A 137 7.13 -23.14 -8.57
CA TYR A 137 7.54 -22.30 -9.70
C TYR A 137 6.64 -22.48 -10.92
N GLY A 138 6.09 -23.68 -11.13
CA GLY A 138 5.14 -23.99 -12.21
C GLY A 138 3.81 -23.24 -12.07
N LYS A 139 3.20 -23.26 -10.89
CA LYS A 139 1.91 -22.56 -10.62
C LYS A 139 2.09 -21.03 -10.61
N TYR A 140 3.22 -20.53 -10.13
CA TYR A 140 3.58 -19.10 -10.23
C TYR A 140 3.74 -18.64 -11.69
N ARG A 141 4.38 -19.46 -12.53
CA ARG A 141 4.53 -19.23 -13.98
C ARG A 141 3.17 -19.20 -14.68
N GLN A 142 2.27 -20.13 -14.37
CA GLN A 142 0.94 -20.18 -14.98
C GLN A 142 0.09 -18.95 -14.65
N GLY A 143 0.08 -18.50 -13.38
CA GLY A 143 -0.62 -17.27 -12.97
C GLY A 143 0.03 -15.98 -13.48
N TYR A 144 1.32 -15.99 -13.81
CA TYR A 144 2.02 -14.91 -14.49
C TYR A 144 1.69 -14.91 -16.00
N GLU A 145 1.70 -16.07 -16.65
CA GLU A 145 1.34 -16.24 -18.06
C GLU A 145 -0.13 -15.89 -18.34
N GLN A 146 -1.05 -16.21 -17.41
CA GLN A 146 -2.46 -15.81 -17.47
C GLN A 146 -2.62 -14.28 -17.36
N ARG A 147 -1.91 -13.64 -16.42
CA ARG A 147 -1.87 -12.16 -16.31
C ARG A 147 -1.19 -11.49 -17.51
N MET A 148 -0.23 -12.16 -18.12
CA MET A 148 0.38 -11.73 -19.39
C MET A 148 -0.57 -11.90 -20.58
N ALA A 149 -1.44 -12.91 -20.58
CA ALA A 149 -2.49 -13.08 -21.58
C ALA A 149 -3.61 -12.02 -21.43
N GLU A 150 -3.99 -11.69 -20.20
CA GLU A 150 -4.96 -10.62 -19.90
C GLU A 150 -4.39 -9.22 -20.25
N ALA A 151 -3.11 -8.97 -19.95
CA ALA A 151 -2.43 -7.73 -20.36
C ALA A 151 -2.21 -7.65 -21.88
N ARG A 152 -2.00 -8.78 -22.56
CA ARG A 152 -1.99 -8.86 -24.03
C ARG A 152 -3.36 -8.48 -24.61
N ASN A 153 -4.47 -8.81 -23.94
CA ASN A 153 -5.81 -8.40 -24.39
C ASN A 153 -6.06 -6.90 -24.25
N ALA A 154 -5.57 -6.23 -23.19
CA ALA A 154 -5.68 -4.77 -23.08
C ALA A 154 -4.86 -4.03 -24.16
N ASN A 155 -3.66 -4.54 -24.47
CA ASN A 155 -2.84 -4.04 -25.58
C ASN A 155 -3.45 -4.39 -26.95
N ALA A 156 -4.12 -5.54 -27.08
CA ALA A 156 -4.86 -5.91 -28.29
C ALA A 156 -6.06 -4.99 -28.51
N VAL A 157 -6.78 -4.61 -27.46
CA VAL A 157 -7.86 -3.61 -27.55
C VAL A 157 -7.30 -2.26 -27.99
N SER A 158 -6.21 -1.76 -27.38
CA SER A 158 -5.57 -0.51 -27.81
C SER A 158 -5.08 -0.55 -29.27
N HIS A 159 -4.50 -1.68 -29.69
CA HIS A 159 -4.04 -1.88 -31.07
C HIS A 159 -5.22 -1.96 -32.06
N LEU A 160 -6.29 -2.68 -31.72
CA LEU A 160 -7.52 -2.76 -32.52
C LEU A 160 -8.22 -1.41 -32.62
N THR A 161 -8.27 -0.62 -31.54
CA THR A 161 -8.84 0.73 -31.56
C THR A 161 -8.05 1.67 -32.49
N LYS A 162 -6.71 1.57 -32.50
CA LYS A 162 -5.85 2.34 -33.43
C LYS A 162 -6.03 1.92 -34.88
N LEU A 163 -6.09 0.61 -35.15
CA LEU A 163 -6.37 0.09 -36.50
C LEU A 163 -7.75 0.53 -37.00
N TYR A 164 -8.75 0.52 -36.13
CA TYR A 164 -10.11 0.91 -36.47
C TYR A 164 -10.26 2.43 -36.69
N ASP A 165 -9.64 3.29 -35.87
CA ASP A 165 -9.60 4.76 -36.15
C ASP A 165 -8.86 5.05 -37.47
N GLY A 166 -7.79 4.30 -37.77
CA GLY A 166 -7.07 4.38 -39.03
C GLY A 166 -7.92 4.01 -40.25
N ALA A 167 -8.72 2.94 -40.14
CA ALA A 167 -9.64 2.52 -41.19
C ALA A 167 -10.76 3.54 -41.41
N LEU A 168 -11.39 4.02 -40.34
CA LEU A 168 -12.44 5.04 -40.43
C LEU A 168 -11.91 6.37 -40.98
N ARG A 169 -10.64 6.71 -40.76
CA ARG A 169 -10.01 7.89 -41.37
C ARG A 169 -9.99 7.79 -42.89
N LYS A 170 -9.57 6.66 -43.44
CA LYS A 170 -9.52 6.45 -44.90
C LYS A 170 -10.91 6.54 -45.53
N ILE A 171 -11.90 5.88 -44.91
CA ILE A 171 -13.30 5.94 -45.35
C ILE A 171 -13.83 7.37 -45.30
N TYR A 172 -13.51 8.12 -44.25
CA TYR A 172 -13.89 9.54 -44.15
C TYR A 172 -13.29 10.36 -45.29
N ASP A 173 -11.98 10.21 -45.55
CA ASP A 173 -11.29 10.97 -46.60
C ASP A 173 -11.87 10.64 -48.00
N GLU A 174 -12.18 9.37 -48.28
CA GLU A 174 -12.85 8.95 -49.53
C GLU A 174 -14.27 9.50 -49.70
N LEU A 175 -15.05 9.56 -48.61
CA LEU A 175 -16.41 10.11 -48.62
C LEU A 175 -16.40 11.64 -48.80
N VAL A 176 -15.39 12.33 -48.27
CA VAL A 176 -15.19 13.76 -48.50
C VAL A 176 -14.80 14.01 -49.96
N MET A 177 -13.87 13.23 -50.51
CA MET A 177 -13.41 13.37 -51.90
C MET A 177 -14.51 13.07 -52.93
N SER A 178 -15.48 12.21 -52.58
CA SER A 178 -16.64 11.88 -53.44
C SER A 178 -17.84 12.83 -53.25
N GLY A 179 -17.74 13.83 -52.37
CA GLY A 179 -18.83 14.77 -52.10
C GLY A 179 -19.99 14.19 -51.27
N ASN A 180 -19.84 13.00 -50.69
CA ASN A 180 -20.86 12.37 -49.84
C ASN A 180 -20.78 12.89 -48.40
N VAL A 181 -21.33 14.08 -48.20
CA VAL A 181 -21.29 14.82 -46.92
C VAL A 181 -21.98 14.05 -45.78
N VAL A 182 -23.11 13.39 -46.05
CA VAL A 182 -23.87 12.66 -45.02
C VAL A 182 -23.09 11.44 -44.52
N GLY A 183 -22.48 10.69 -45.44
CA GLY A 183 -21.60 9.56 -45.09
C GLY A 183 -20.37 10.00 -44.29
N ALA A 184 -19.73 11.10 -44.71
CA ALA A 184 -18.57 11.64 -44.00
C ALA A 184 -18.91 12.05 -42.55
N LEU A 185 -20.06 12.69 -42.33
CA LEU A 185 -20.51 13.08 -40.99
C LEU A 185 -20.79 11.88 -40.08
N ALA A 186 -21.39 10.81 -40.60
CA ALA A 186 -21.64 9.59 -39.85
C ALA A 186 -20.34 8.89 -39.43
N VAL A 187 -19.36 8.81 -40.34
CA VAL A 187 -18.04 8.22 -40.06
C VAL A 187 -17.26 9.06 -39.05
N LYS A 188 -17.37 10.40 -39.12
CA LYS A 188 -16.75 11.31 -38.15
C LYS A 188 -17.31 11.11 -36.74
N ALA A 189 -18.64 11.02 -36.60
CA ALA A 189 -19.28 10.79 -35.30
C ALA A 189 -18.84 9.47 -34.65
N GLU A 190 -18.70 8.41 -35.45
CA GLU A 190 -18.22 7.11 -34.95
C GLU A 190 -16.75 7.14 -34.55
N ARG A 191 -15.89 7.89 -35.28
CA ARG A 191 -14.49 8.12 -34.87
C ARG A 191 -14.39 8.85 -33.54
N ASP A 192 -15.21 9.87 -33.34
CA ASP A 192 -15.22 10.65 -32.10
C ASP A 192 -15.71 9.79 -30.92
N ARG A 193 -16.69 8.91 -31.13
CA ARG A 193 -17.14 7.92 -30.15
C ARG A 193 -16.00 6.97 -29.75
N ILE A 194 -15.24 6.46 -30.73
CA ILE A 194 -14.14 5.51 -30.49
C ILE A 194 -12.95 6.16 -29.81
N ARG A 195 -12.64 7.42 -30.15
CA ARG A 195 -11.64 8.24 -29.45
C ARG A 195 -12.05 8.50 -28.00
N THR A 196 -13.33 8.76 -27.76
CA THR A 196 -13.87 8.94 -26.41
C THR A 196 -13.76 7.65 -25.60
N LEU A 197 -14.12 6.50 -26.18
CA LEU A 197 -13.94 5.18 -25.53
C LEU A 197 -12.46 4.89 -25.24
N SER A 198 -11.56 5.21 -26.18
CA SER A 198 -10.12 5.06 -25.99
C SER A 198 -9.59 5.96 -24.87
N ALA A 199 -10.07 7.20 -24.80
CA ALA A 199 -9.70 8.16 -23.76
C ALA A 199 -10.24 7.76 -22.38
N VAL A 200 -11.44 7.20 -22.29
CA VAL A 200 -12.03 6.68 -21.04
C VAL A 200 -11.23 5.47 -20.53
N VAL A 201 -10.88 4.54 -21.42
CA VAL A 201 -10.01 3.40 -21.10
C VAL A 201 -8.61 3.85 -20.68
N ALA A 202 -8.10 4.95 -21.25
CA ALA A 202 -6.77 5.49 -20.93
C ALA A 202 -6.73 6.40 -19.68
N SER A 203 -7.85 6.96 -19.23
CA SER A 203 -7.89 7.99 -18.18
C SER A 203 -8.44 7.54 -16.82
N GLY A 204 -9.18 6.44 -16.74
CA GLY A 204 -9.55 5.80 -15.47
C GLY A 204 -10.20 6.71 -14.41
N THR A 205 -10.89 7.80 -14.76
CA THR A 205 -11.46 8.75 -13.79
C THR A 205 -12.86 9.26 -14.16
N PHE A 206 -13.78 9.19 -13.18
CA PHE A 206 -15.06 9.91 -13.10
C PHE A 206 -14.92 11.08 -12.10
N GLY A 207 -15.45 12.28 -12.40
CA GLY A 207 -15.69 13.35 -11.41
C GLY A 207 -15.31 14.79 -11.84
N PRO A 208 -16.05 15.84 -11.41
CA PRO A 208 -15.96 17.20 -11.98
C PRO A 208 -14.86 18.10 -11.36
N LYS A 209 -14.45 19.14 -12.12
CA LYS A 209 -13.37 20.10 -11.83
C LYS A 209 -13.66 21.03 -10.63
N PRO A 210 -12.63 21.42 -9.83
CA PRO A 210 -12.76 22.48 -8.83
C PRO A 210 -12.40 23.89 -9.37
N ALA A 211 -12.98 24.90 -8.74
CA ALA A 211 -12.87 26.34 -9.01
C ALA A 211 -11.57 26.99 -8.44
N PRO A 212 -11.18 28.22 -8.87
CA PRO A 212 -9.85 28.79 -8.63
C PRO A 212 -9.66 29.46 -7.25
N LYS A 213 -8.39 29.48 -6.80
CA LYS A 213 -7.90 29.90 -5.48
C LYS A 213 -7.79 31.42 -5.30
N MET A 214 -8.18 31.93 -4.13
CA MET A 214 -7.81 33.27 -3.64
C MET A 214 -6.49 33.26 -2.85
N ARG A 215 -5.77 34.40 -2.92
CA ARG A 215 -4.44 34.67 -2.38
C ARG A 215 -4.58 35.46 -1.06
N VAL A 216 -3.90 35.06 0.01
CA VAL A 216 -3.79 35.85 1.25
C VAL A 216 -2.31 36.11 1.56
N MET A 217 -2.01 37.35 1.94
CA MET A 217 -0.67 37.89 2.19
C MET A 217 -0.11 37.49 3.57
N GLU A 218 1.22 37.35 3.61
CA GLU A 218 2.03 36.96 4.76
C GLU A 218 2.18 38.08 5.83
N LYS A 219 2.32 37.68 7.10
CA LYS A 219 2.91 38.51 8.17
C LYS A 219 4.12 37.79 8.79
N LYS A 220 5.18 38.57 9.05
CA LYS A 220 6.49 38.16 9.59
C LYS A 220 6.42 37.63 11.05
N PRO A 221 7.21 36.60 11.42
CA PRO A 221 7.30 36.11 12.80
C PRO A 221 8.43 36.77 13.62
N PRO A 222 8.38 36.71 14.98
CA PRO A 222 9.40 37.26 15.88
C PRO A 222 10.56 36.29 16.17
N VAL A 223 11.57 36.85 16.84
CA VAL A 223 12.98 36.44 17.03
C VAL A 223 13.21 35.07 17.68
N VAL A 224 14.22 34.35 17.17
CA VAL A 224 14.57 32.93 17.38
C VAL A 224 15.56 32.74 18.55
N LYS A 225 15.25 31.79 19.47
CA LYS A 225 16.20 31.21 20.44
C LYS A 225 17.24 30.32 19.72
N PRO A 226 18.45 30.07 20.27
CA PRO A 226 19.53 29.37 19.57
C PRO A 226 19.03 28.06 18.95
N GLN A 227 19.14 27.94 17.62
CA GLN A 227 18.70 26.77 16.86
C GLN A 227 19.52 25.55 17.27
N ALA A 228 18.83 24.51 17.75
CA ALA A 228 19.41 23.17 17.84
C ALA A 228 19.98 22.78 16.47
N SER A 229 21.12 22.10 16.43
CA SER A 229 21.74 21.65 15.17
C SER A 229 20.72 20.86 14.35
N THR A 230 20.52 21.24 13.10
CA THR A 230 19.61 20.57 12.15
C THR A 230 20.12 19.22 11.67
N ASP A 231 21.42 19.00 11.86
CA ASP A 231 22.15 17.89 11.27
C ASP A 231 22.18 16.70 12.22
N SER A 232 21.79 15.53 11.71
CA SER A 232 21.93 14.25 12.40
C SER A 232 23.17 13.53 11.91
N ILE A 233 23.92 12.91 12.82
CA ILE A 233 25.01 11.98 12.48
C ILE A 233 24.46 10.57 12.55
N ILE A 234 24.25 9.95 11.39
CA ILE A 234 23.80 8.58 11.26
C ILE A 234 25.00 7.64 11.36
N LYS A 235 24.88 6.62 12.21
CA LYS A 235 25.80 5.49 12.29
C LYS A 235 25.01 4.21 12.11
N LEU A 236 25.15 3.56 10.97
CA LEU A 236 24.36 2.39 10.63
C LEU A 236 25.24 1.36 9.91
N PHE A 237 25.47 0.21 10.57
CA PHE A 237 26.23 -0.91 10.01
C PHE A 237 27.60 -0.54 9.41
N GLY A 238 28.35 0.31 10.11
CA GLY A 238 29.68 0.76 9.70
C GLY A 238 29.70 2.03 8.84
N ILE A 239 28.55 2.44 8.30
CA ILE A 239 28.42 3.70 7.57
C ILE A 239 28.22 4.85 8.56
N LYS A 240 28.95 5.95 8.37
CA LYS A 240 28.80 7.20 9.10
C LYS A 240 28.50 8.33 8.13
N GLN A 241 27.36 9.00 8.29
CA GLN A 241 26.93 10.06 7.39
C GLN A 241 26.25 11.18 8.18
N THR A 242 26.58 12.43 7.87
CA THR A 242 25.86 13.60 8.38
C THR A 242 24.77 13.98 7.38
N CYS A 243 23.56 14.21 7.86
CA CYS A 243 22.41 14.56 7.00
C CYS A 243 21.28 15.21 7.81
N THR A 244 20.41 15.93 7.11
CA THR A 244 19.19 16.57 7.65
C THR A 244 17.91 15.87 7.22
N ARG A 245 17.94 15.13 6.11
CA ARG A 245 16.77 14.51 5.47
C ARG A 245 17.03 13.05 5.07
N PRO A 246 17.42 12.16 6.00
CA PRO A 246 17.67 10.76 5.68
C PRO A 246 16.40 10.01 5.25
N VAL A 247 16.53 9.12 4.27
CA VAL A 247 15.51 8.11 3.95
C VAL A 247 16.09 6.70 4.07
N PHE A 248 15.40 5.83 4.79
CA PHE A 248 15.82 4.45 5.04
C PHE A 248 14.99 3.44 4.24
N LEU A 249 15.65 2.67 3.38
CA LEU A 249 15.02 1.67 2.52
C LEU A 249 15.38 0.29 3.06
N LEU A 250 14.42 -0.45 3.58
CA LEU A 250 14.64 -1.77 4.18
C LEU A 250 13.99 -2.86 3.35
N MET A 251 14.80 -3.81 2.87
CA MET A 251 14.27 -5.05 2.35
C MET A 251 13.59 -5.82 3.50
N ALA A 252 12.33 -6.19 3.35
CA ALA A 252 11.57 -6.92 4.39
C ALA A 252 11.04 -8.28 3.95
N GLY A 253 11.40 -8.71 2.73
CA GLY A 253 10.96 -9.97 2.15
C GLY A 253 11.72 -11.20 2.66
N PRO A 254 11.42 -12.39 2.09
CA PRO A 254 11.92 -13.67 2.61
C PRO A 254 13.44 -13.79 2.64
N ALA A 255 14.15 -13.19 1.69
CA ALA A 255 15.62 -13.25 1.65
C ALA A 255 16.31 -12.55 2.83
N MET A 256 15.57 -11.79 3.65
CA MET A 256 16.11 -11.14 4.85
C MET A 256 15.89 -11.94 6.13
N VAL A 257 14.91 -12.86 6.14
CA VAL A 257 14.52 -13.65 7.33
C VAL A 257 14.71 -15.14 7.17
N ALA A 258 14.75 -15.65 5.93
CA ALA A 258 14.99 -17.04 5.67
C ALA A 258 16.47 -17.34 5.86
N ASP A 259 16.75 -18.33 6.70
CA ASP A 259 18.05 -18.95 6.83
C ASP A 259 17.80 -20.46 6.85
N ARG A 260 18.33 -21.14 5.83
CA ARG A 260 18.10 -22.58 5.63
C ARG A 260 18.85 -23.41 6.65
N ASP A 261 19.99 -22.90 7.13
CA ASP A 261 20.90 -23.61 7.99
C ASP A 261 20.55 -23.36 9.47
N GLN A 262 19.99 -22.18 9.78
CA GLN A 262 19.55 -21.80 11.13
C GLN A 262 18.24 -20.98 11.09
N PRO A 263 17.06 -21.62 11.03
CA PRO A 263 15.78 -20.94 10.88
C PRO A 263 15.50 -19.83 11.92
N GLY A 264 15.95 -20.00 13.17
CA GLY A 264 15.85 -18.98 14.22
C GLY A 264 16.80 -17.78 14.02
N PHE A 265 17.99 -18.02 13.46
CA PHE A 265 18.99 -16.98 13.23
C PHE A 265 18.56 -15.99 12.15
N GLY A 266 17.87 -16.45 11.10
CA GLY A 266 17.37 -15.58 10.04
C GLY A 266 16.40 -14.50 10.54
N ARG A 267 15.45 -14.87 11.42
CA ARG A 267 14.56 -13.90 12.08
C ARG A 267 15.31 -13.02 13.08
N MET A 268 16.26 -13.59 13.81
CA MET A 268 17.10 -12.81 14.72
C MET A 268 17.90 -11.73 13.98
N LYS A 269 18.42 -12.05 12.79
CA LYS A 269 19.12 -11.09 11.94
C LYS A 269 18.22 -9.92 11.56
N PHE A 270 17.00 -10.18 11.09
CA PHE A 270 16.04 -9.12 10.79
C PHE A 270 15.66 -8.31 12.04
N HIS A 271 15.50 -8.96 13.19
CA HIS A 271 15.23 -8.29 14.47
C HIS A 271 16.32 -7.28 14.82
N VAL A 272 17.60 -7.66 14.73
CA VAL A 272 18.73 -6.75 14.98
C VAL A 272 18.71 -5.58 13.99
N ILE A 273 18.50 -5.85 12.71
CA ILE A 273 18.44 -4.81 11.67
C ILE A 273 17.35 -3.78 11.97
N ARG A 274 16.15 -4.28 12.28
CA ARG A 274 15.00 -3.47 12.65
C ARG A 274 15.30 -2.61 13.88
N ASN A 275 15.86 -3.20 14.95
CA ASN A 275 16.17 -2.47 16.17
C ASN A 275 17.23 -1.38 15.94
N ARG A 276 18.30 -1.67 15.18
CA ARG A 276 19.31 -0.65 14.86
C ARG A 276 18.74 0.48 14.02
N LEU A 277 17.81 0.20 13.11
CA LEU A 277 17.08 1.23 12.38
C LEU A 277 16.20 2.07 13.31
N LEU A 278 15.50 1.45 14.26
CA LEU A 278 14.71 2.16 15.27
C LEU A 278 15.58 3.05 16.16
N ASP A 279 16.76 2.56 16.59
CA ASP A 279 17.72 3.34 17.37
C ASP A 279 18.21 4.58 16.58
N VAL A 280 18.51 4.40 15.29
CA VAL A 280 18.94 5.50 14.42
C VAL A 280 17.83 6.55 14.27
N VAL A 281 16.59 6.12 14.02
CA VAL A 281 15.46 7.06 13.90
C VAL A 281 15.15 7.74 15.23
N GLY A 282 15.23 7.01 16.34
CA GLY A 282 15.08 7.54 17.70
C GLY A 282 16.11 8.63 18.01
N GLY A 283 17.35 8.46 17.53
CA GLY A 283 18.46 9.39 17.70
C GLY A 283 18.51 10.58 16.73
N LEU A 284 17.56 10.71 15.80
CA LEU A 284 17.50 11.87 14.91
C LEU A 284 17.23 13.16 15.69
N SER A 285 17.91 14.25 15.28
CA SER A 285 17.68 15.58 15.85
C SER A 285 16.29 16.11 15.50
N GLU A 286 15.68 16.90 16.39
CA GLU A 286 14.35 17.49 16.15
C GLU A 286 14.30 18.42 14.93
N GLY A 287 15.45 18.95 14.50
CA GLY A 287 15.58 19.78 13.31
C GLY A 287 15.67 18.99 11.99
N SER A 288 15.79 17.66 12.06
CA SER A 288 15.82 16.79 10.89
C SER A 288 14.41 16.37 10.44
N GLN A 289 14.29 15.95 9.19
CA GLN A 289 13.13 15.22 8.69
C GLN A 289 13.56 13.82 8.25
N PHE A 290 12.65 12.86 8.22
CA PHE A 290 12.98 11.51 7.78
C PHE A 290 11.79 10.82 7.11
N ASN A 291 12.09 9.78 6.36
CA ASN A 291 11.11 8.81 5.91
C ASN A 291 11.77 7.43 5.81
N ALA A 292 10.97 6.42 5.55
CA ALA A 292 11.45 5.08 5.30
C ALA A 292 10.53 4.36 4.33
N SER A 293 11.01 3.26 3.75
CA SER A 293 10.16 2.34 3.00
C SER A 293 10.59 0.92 3.23
N LEU A 294 9.61 0.02 3.33
CA LEU A 294 9.86 -1.39 3.11
C LEU A 294 9.83 -1.67 1.61
N PHE A 295 10.67 -2.58 1.15
CA PHE A 295 10.56 -3.11 -0.20
C PHE A 295 10.75 -4.62 -0.23
N TRP A 296 10.06 -5.27 -1.16
CA TRP A 296 10.23 -6.69 -1.47
C TRP A 296 9.64 -6.96 -2.85
N ALA A 297 10.31 -7.80 -3.64
CA ALA A 297 9.87 -8.11 -5.00
C ALA A 297 9.59 -6.82 -5.81
N ALA A 298 8.34 -6.58 -6.20
CA ALA A 298 7.91 -5.40 -6.96
C ALA A 298 7.12 -4.37 -6.11
N ASN A 299 7.10 -4.53 -4.80
CA ASN A 299 6.37 -3.67 -3.89
C ASN A 299 7.34 -2.74 -3.14
N THR A 300 7.01 -1.46 -3.14
CA THR A 300 7.62 -0.42 -2.33
C THR A 300 6.52 0.19 -1.47
N SER A 301 6.67 0.08 -0.15
CA SER A 301 5.69 0.54 0.81
C SER A 301 6.31 1.50 1.83
N PRO A 302 6.20 2.81 1.57
CA PRO A 302 6.65 3.85 2.49
C PRO A 302 6.00 3.81 3.87
N PHE A 303 6.71 4.35 4.86
CA PHE A 303 6.15 4.67 6.18
C PHE A 303 5.08 5.77 6.04
N ASP A 304 5.41 6.83 5.31
CA ASP A 304 4.49 7.91 4.99
C ASP A 304 4.69 8.39 3.55
N ALA A 305 3.68 9.03 2.97
CA ALA A 305 3.74 9.57 1.62
C ALA A 305 4.66 10.79 1.52
N GLU A 306 4.85 11.51 2.63
CA GLU A 306 5.67 12.71 2.71
C GLU A 306 6.75 12.58 3.79
N MET A 307 7.83 13.36 3.65
CA MET A 307 8.92 13.41 4.62
C MET A 307 8.41 13.96 5.96
N GLN A 308 8.56 13.18 7.03
CA GLN A 308 8.04 13.51 8.35
C GLN A 308 9.07 14.25 9.18
N PRO A 309 8.68 15.23 10.01
CA PRO A 309 9.60 15.85 10.96
C PRO A 309 10.01 14.83 12.04
N ALA A 310 11.27 14.84 12.46
CA ALA A 310 11.81 13.93 13.48
C ALA A 310 11.39 14.30 14.92
N THR A 311 10.11 14.61 15.12
CA THR A 311 9.51 14.80 16.46
C THR A 311 9.31 13.44 17.13
N GLU A 312 9.26 13.43 18.47
CA GLU A 312 8.97 12.21 19.25
C GLU A 312 7.68 11.49 18.81
N ARG A 313 6.62 12.23 18.44
CA ARG A 313 5.38 11.65 17.90
C ARG A 313 5.62 10.84 16.62
N HIS A 314 6.35 11.38 15.64
CA HIS A 314 6.60 10.70 14.37
C HIS A 314 7.59 9.54 14.52
N LYS A 315 8.58 9.65 15.42
CA LYS A 315 9.45 8.55 15.80
C LYS A 315 8.66 7.39 16.43
N ALA A 316 7.72 7.68 17.32
CA ALA A 316 6.83 6.68 17.91
C ALA A 316 5.91 6.02 16.88
N LEU A 317 5.34 6.80 15.95
CA LEU A 317 4.54 6.26 14.84
C LEU A 317 5.37 5.36 13.91
N PHE A 318 6.62 5.72 13.65
CA PHE A 318 7.54 4.89 12.88
C PHE A 318 7.83 3.56 13.58
N ALA A 319 8.09 3.61 14.89
CA ALA A 319 8.28 2.41 15.70
C ALA A 319 7.05 1.51 15.68
N GLU A 320 5.86 2.08 15.83
CA GLU A 320 4.60 1.36 15.77
C GLU A 320 4.35 0.72 14.39
N TRP A 321 4.67 1.43 13.31
CA TRP A 321 4.53 0.95 11.95
C TRP A 321 5.41 -0.28 11.67
N LEU A 322 6.65 -0.25 12.15
CA LEU A 322 7.66 -1.28 11.87
C LEU A 322 7.64 -2.45 12.86
N ALA A 323 7.17 -2.24 14.09
CA ALA A 323 7.12 -3.25 15.16
C ALA A 323 6.55 -4.63 14.77
N PRO A 324 5.41 -4.72 14.04
CA PRO A 324 4.82 -6.02 13.68
C PRO A 324 5.59 -6.75 12.56
N VAL A 325 6.54 -6.12 11.88
CA VAL A 325 7.20 -6.71 10.71
C VAL A 325 8.12 -7.85 11.13
N ASN A 326 7.88 -9.05 10.56
CA ASN A 326 8.67 -10.27 10.75
C ASN A 326 9.05 -10.53 12.23
N PRO A 327 8.06 -10.80 13.11
CA PRO A 327 8.33 -10.99 14.52
C PRO A 327 9.16 -12.26 14.73
N LEU A 328 9.95 -12.28 15.82
CA LEU A 328 10.84 -13.40 16.16
C LEU A 328 10.10 -14.72 16.29
N LYS A 329 8.97 -14.70 17.01
CA LYS A 329 8.15 -15.87 17.30
C LYS A 329 6.96 -15.94 16.34
N SER A 330 7.23 -16.20 15.07
CA SER A 330 6.19 -16.46 14.07
C SER A 330 6.70 -17.44 13.02
N ASN A 331 5.79 -18.18 12.39
CA ASN A 331 6.10 -18.99 11.22
C ASN A 331 5.86 -18.21 9.92
N ASP A 332 5.09 -17.12 9.98
CA ASP A 332 4.73 -16.32 8.81
C ASP A 332 5.85 -15.36 8.43
N ILE A 333 6.22 -15.35 7.16
CA ILE A 333 7.23 -14.47 6.61
C ILE A 333 6.55 -13.38 5.79
N TYR A 334 6.81 -12.13 6.13
CA TYR A 334 6.34 -11.01 5.35
C TYR A 334 6.88 -11.09 3.91
N GLY A 335 5.99 -10.88 2.95
CA GLY A 335 6.27 -11.06 1.52
C GLY A 335 6.03 -12.48 0.98
N THR A 336 5.70 -13.48 1.80
CA THR A 336 5.28 -14.83 1.34
C THR A 336 3.77 -14.99 1.30
N GLY A 337 3.23 -15.68 0.28
CA GLY A 337 1.80 -16.03 0.22
C GLY A 337 0.85 -14.84 0.10
N LEU A 338 1.35 -13.64 -0.16
CA LEU A 338 0.58 -12.38 -0.11
C LEU A 338 -0.19 -12.07 -1.40
N GLN A 339 -0.66 -13.07 -2.16
CA GLN A 339 -1.25 -12.82 -3.49
C GLN A 339 -2.50 -11.92 -3.41
N ALA A 340 -3.42 -12.20 -2.48
CA ALA A 340 -4.62 -11.39 -2.29
C ALA A 340 -4.28 -9.97 -1.81
N LEU A 341 -3.30 -9.82 -0.90
CA LEU A 341 -2.82 -8.52 -0.47
C LEU A 341 -2.18 -7.76 -1.62
N ASN A 342 -1.31 -8.39 -2.41
CA ASN A 342 -0.66 -7.78 -3.57
C ASN A 342 -1.67 -7.29 -4.61
N MET A 343 -2.74 -8.06 -4.86
CA MET A 343 -3.84 -7.62 -5.72
C MET A 343 -4.58 -6.39 -5.18
N LYS A 344 -4.75 -6.30 -3.85
CA LYS A 344 -5.34 -5.12 -3.22
C LYS A 344 -4.41 -3.92 -3.29
N LEU A 345 -3.13 -4.13 -3.00
CA LEU A 345 -2.10 -3.09 -3.08
C LEU A 345 -1.98 -2.53 -4.50
N SER A 346 -1.95 -3.38 -5.53
CA SER A 346 -1.82 -2.91 -6.92
C SER A 346 -3.00 -2.06 -7.41
N ASN A 347 -4.15 -2.12 -6.72
CA ASN A 347 -5.32 -1.31 -7.00
C ASN A 347 -5.45 -0.11 -6.05
N LEU A 348 -4.53 0.03 -5.10
CA LEU A 348 -4.52 1.12 -4.14
C LEU A 348 -3.91 2.35 -4.82
N PRO A 349 -4.68 3.43 -5.05
CA PRO A 349 -4.13 4.60 -5.71
C PRO A 349 -3.16 5.30 -4.75
N TRP A 350 -1.93 5.55 -5.19
CA TRP A 350 -0.99 6.39 -4.45
C TRP A 350 -1.55 7.82 -4.27
N PRO A 351 -1.45 8.46 -3.08
CA PRO A 351 -0.85 7.99 -1.82
C PRO A 351 -1.88 7.49 -0.80
N LYS A 352 -2.87 6.68 -1.19
CA LYS A 352 -3.79 6.05 -0.23
C LYS A 352 -3.09 4.95 0.54
N ARG A 353 -3.49 4.81 1.80
CA ARG A 353 -2.96 3.85 2.76
C ARG A 353 -3.95 2.72 2.99
N LEU A 354 -3.46 1.48 2.95
CA LEU A 354 -4.18 0.27 3.33
C LEU A 354 -3.82 -0.10 4.79
N LYS A 355 -4.83 -0.12 5.65
CA LYS A 355 -4.71 -0.59 7.05
C LYS A 355 -5.39 -1.94 7.26
N ALA A 356 -6.65 -2.04 6.81
CA ALA A 356 -7.39 -3.29 6.87
C ALA A 356 -6.70 -4.34 6.01
N THR A 357 -6.64 -5.58 6.48
CA THR A 357 -6.09 -6.74 5.76
C THR A 357 -4.57 -6.80 5.59
N VAL A 358 -3.81 -5.91 6.24
CA VAL A 358 -2.36 -6.12 6.37
C VAL A 358 -2.11 -7.29 7.34
N PRO A 359 -1.32 -8.30 6.95
CA PRO A 359 -1.04 -9.45 7.81
C PRO A 359 -0.36 -9.03 9.12
N SER A 360 -0.59 -9.81 10.19
CA SER A 360 -0.02 -9.55 11.52
C SER A 360 1.52 -9.50 11.56
N GLY A 361 2.20 -10.15 10.62
CA GLY A 361 3.64 -10.10 10.44
C GLY A 361 4.15 -9.04 9.45
N GLY A 362 3.25 -8.21 8.87
CA GLY A 362 3.58 -7.07 8.02
C GLY A 362 3.58 -5.75 8.80
N PRO A 363 3.87 -4.61 8.17
CA PRO A 363 3.84 -3.31 8.85
C PRO A 363 2.41 -2.92 9.22
N LYS A 364 2.22 -1.96 10.12
CA LYS A 364 0.87 -1.56 10.57
C LYS A 364 -0.02 -1.03 9.44
N TRP A 365 0.59 -0.54 8.37
CA TRP A 365 -0.10 -0.13 7.16
C TRP A 365 0.82 -0.16 5.94
N LEU A 366 0.21 -0.13 4.77
CA LEU A 366 0.90 -0.19 3.49
C LEU A 366 0.43 0.91 2.53
N TYR A 367 1.36 1.32 1.68
CA TYR A 367 1.10 2.04 0.44
C TYR A 367 1.59 1.20 -0.75
N ASP A 368 1.04 1.47 -1.94
CA ASP A 368 1.62 1.01 -3.21
C ASP A 368 2.27 2.20 -3.89
N TYR A 369 3.54 2.46 -3.56
CA TYR A 369 4.30 3.49 -4.23
C TYR A 369 4.62 3.07 -5.66
N LYS A 370 4.46 4.03 -6.57
CA LYS A 370 4.95 3.96 -7.95
C LYS A 370 5.62 5.30 -8.27
N PRO A 371 6.77 5.31 -8.96
CA PRO A 371 7.42 6.55 -9.34
C PRO A 371 6.49 7.48 -10.11
N SER A 372 6.63 8.80 -9.91
CA SER A 372 5.89 9.78 -10.70
C SER A 372 6.14 9.56 -12.19
N LYS A 373 5.20 9.98 -13.04
CA LYS A 373 5.32 9.81 -14.50
C LYS A 373 6.65 10.37 -15.05
N SER A 374 7.13 11.49 -14.51
CA SER A 374 8.41 12.08 -14.91
C SER A 374 9.60 11.21 -14.53
N VAL A 375 9.60 10.61 -13.34
CA VAL A 375 10.69 9.75 -12.88
C VAL A 375 10.63 8.40 -13.58
N ALA A 376 9.44 7.82 -13.74
CA ALA A 376 9.24 6.57 -14.47
C ALA A 376 9.73 6.68 -15.93
N ALA A 377 9.55 7.83 -16.58
CA ALA A 377 10.03 8.08 -17.94
C ALA A 377 11.57 8.15 -18.07
N CYS A 378 12.31 8.30 -16.96
CA CYS A 378 13.77 8.23 -16.96
C CYS A 378 14.30 6.80 -17.07
N TYR A 379 13.43 5.78 -17.02
CA TYR A 379 13.86 4.40 -17.17
C TYR A 379 14.29 4.09 -18.61
N THR A 380 15.55 3.73 -18.80
CA THR A 380 16.14 3.41 -20.10
C THR A 380 16.45 1.92 -20.28
N GLY A 381 16.17 1.10 -19.27
CA GLY A 381 16.33 -0.34 -19.35
C GLY A 381 15.35 -1.00 -20.32
N LYS A 382 15.57 -2.28 -20.58
CA LYS A 382 14.73 -3.14 -21.43
C LYS A 382 13.47 -3.63 -20.73
N SER A 383 13.45 -3.65 -19.40
CA SER A 383 12.26 -4.02 -18.63
C SER A 383 11.22 -2.90 -18.53
N ARG A 384 10.10 -3.18 -17.83
CA ARG A 384 8.94 -2.26 -17.74
C ARG A 384 9.09 -1.12 -16.73
N GLY A 385 10.25 -0.94 -16.10
CA GLY A 385 10.50 0.17 -15.18
C GLY A 385 11.38 -0.19 -13.99
N PHE A 386 11.57 0.77 -13.10
CA PHE A 386 12.24 0.56 -11.82
C PHE A 386 11.52 -0.49 -10.98
N MET A 387 12.27 -1.37 -10.34
CA MET A 387 11.73 -2.42 -9.47
C MET A 387 12.60 -2.62 -8.23
N HIS A 388 12.05 -3.31 -7.23
CA HIS A 388 12.76 -3.67 -6.00
C HIS A 388 13.40 -2.44 -5.34
N TRP A 389 14.69 -2.53 -5.00
CA TRP A 389 15.44 -1.46 -4.33
C TRP A 389 15.55 -0.20 -5.20
N ALA A 390 15.49 -0.33 -6.54
CA ALA A 390 15.56 0.83 -7.43
C ALA A 390 14.26 1.63 -7.44
N GLU A 391 13.10 0.96 -7.35
CA GLU A 391 11.81 1.65 -7.16
C GLU A 391 11.78 2.39 -5.81
N ALA A 392 12.25 1.73 -4.75
CA ALA A 392 12.40 2.33 -3.43
C ALA A 392 13.39 3.53 -3.43
N LEU A 393 14.44 3.45 -4.24
CA LEU A 393 15.40 4.55 -4.41
C LEU A 393 14.74 5.75 -5.13
N CYS A 394 13.92 5.51 -6.15
CA CYS A 394 13.11 6.58 -6.75
C CYS A 394 12.21 7.26 -5.72
N PHE A 395 11.55 6.49 -4.84
CA PHE A 395 10.75 7.07 -3.76
C PHE A 395 11.58 8.01 -2.89
N ALA A 396 12.72 7.53 -2.38
CA ALA A 396 13.60 8.33 -1.55
C ALA A 396 14.09 9.61 -2.25
N MET A 397 14.37 9.54 -3.55
CA MET A 397 14.74 10.72 -4.33
C MET A 397 13.58 11.71 -4.47
N GLU A 398 12.36 11.25 -4.74
CA GLU A 398 11.17 12.12 -4.84
C GLU A 398 10.85 12.83 -3.51
N GLN A 399 11.24 12.24 -2.38
CA GLN A 399 11.17 12.87 -1.06
C GLN A 399 12.22 13.98 -0.85
N ARG A 400 13.12 14.22 -1.82
CA ARG A 400 14.24 15.17 -1.70
C ARG A 400 15.16 14.81 -0.53
N ALA A 401 15.52 13.54 -0.40
CA ALA A 401 16.52 13.11 0.57
C ALA A 401 17.89 13.74 0.27
N ASP A 402 18.69 13.98 1.31
CA ASP A 402 20.12 14.35 1.18
C ASP A 402 21.04 13.14 1.47
N ALA A 403 20.54 12.15 2.20
CA ALA A 403 21.14 10.84 2.41
C ALA A 403 20.11 9.72 2.31
N ILE A 404 20.47 8.63 1.65
CA ILE A 404 19.63 7.45 1.45
C ILE A 404 20.41 6.23 1.90
N PHE A 405 19.79 5.38 2.74
CA PHE A 405 20.39 4.15 3.23
C PHE A 405 19.56 2.95 2.75
N VAL A 406 20.15 2.10 1.92
CA VAL A 406 19.51 0.87 1.41
C VAL A 406 20.04 -0.33 2.17
N ILE A 407 19.18 -1.02 2.90
CA ILE A 407 19.49 -2.24 3.63
C ILE A 407 18.87 -3.41 2.86
N THR A 408 19.70 -4.29 2.30
CA THR A 408 19.26 -5.37 1.41
C THR A 408 20.11 -6.63 1.61
N SER A 409 19.63 -7.80 1.19
CA SER A 409 20.47 -9.01 1.12
C SER A 409 20.97 -9.34 -0.28
N ASN A 410 20.42 -8.69 -1.31
CA ASN A 410 20.71 -9.02 -2.70
C ASN A 410 20.59 -7.82 -3.66
N TYR A 411 21.12 -8.04 -4.87
CA TYR A 411 20.98 -7.15 -6.02
C TYR A 411 19.95 -7.75 -6.98
N VAL A 412 18.68 -7.38 -6.81
CA VAL A 412 17.58 -7.82 -7.68
C VAL A 412 17.25 -6.70 -8.66
N VAL A 413 17.46 -6.99 -9.94
CA VAL A 413 17.05 -6.19 -11.10
C VAL A 413 16.42 -7.15 -12.13
N SER A 414 15.75 -6.62 -13.15
CA SER A 414 15.26 -7.46 -14.25
C SER A 414 16.44 -8.21 -14.89
N ARG A 415 16.21 -9.45 -15.33
CA ARG A 415 17.23 -10.26 -16.04
C ARG A 415 17.70 -9.64 -17.34
N GLU A 416 16.89 -8.76 -17.92
CA GLU A 416 17.15 -8.11 -19.21
C GLU A 416 17.98 -6.82 -19.07
N ASP A 417 18.08 -6.27 -17.86
CA ASP A 417 18.72 -4.99 -17.62
C ASP A 417 20.15 -5.17 -17.12
N SER A 418 21.07 -4.42 -17.71
CA SER A 418 22.44 -4.35 -17.20
C SER A 418 22.52 -3.38 -16.01
N PRO A 419 23.54 -3.49 -15.14
CA PRO A 419 23.82 -2.46 -14.13
C PRO A 419 24.01 -1.07 -14.73
N ASP A 420 24.55 -0.96 -15.95
CA ASP A 420 24.76 0.33 -16.62
C ASP A 420 23.43 0.99 -17.02
N ASP A 421 22.47 0.21 -17.53
CA ASP A 421 21.13 0.72 -17.86
C ASP A 421 20.45 1.30 -16.62
N LEU A 422 20.57 0.61 -15.48
CA LEU A 422 20.00 1.07 -14.22
C LEU A 422 20.73 2.30 -13.67
N ARG A 423 22.06 2.35 -13.76
CA ARG A 423 22.85 3.53 -13.40
C ARG A 423 22.39 4.75 -14.17
N ASP A 424 22.26 4.63 -15.48
CA ASP A 424 21.92 5.74 -16.34
C ASP A 424 20.47 6.18 -16.11
N SER A 425 19.55 5.23 -15.90
CA SER A 425 18.16 5.51 -15.52
C SER A 425 18.06 6.29 -14.19
N LEU A 426 18.79 5.85 -13.16
CA LEU A 426 18.80 6.51 -11.85
C LEU A 426 19.49 7.88 -11.90
N ARG A 427 20.52 8.04 -12.74
CA ARG A 427 21.17 9.34 -12.96
C ARG A 427 20.21 10.33 -13.61
N GLU A 428 19.45 9.92 -14.62
CA GLU A 428 18.46 10.79 -15.26
C GLU A 428 17.29 11.11 -14.31
N ALA A 429 16.84 10.15 -13.50
CA ALA A 429 15.86 10.41 -12.45
C ALA A 429 16.37 11.44 -11.43
N ALA A 430 17.62 11.30 -10.97
CA ALA A 430 18.24 12.25 -10.07
C ALA A 430 18.37 13.64 -10.71
N LYS A 431 18.75 13.71 -11.99
CA LYS A 431 18.82 14.95 -12.75
C LYS A 431 17.47 15.64 -12.86
N GLN A 432 16.42 14.86 -13.12
CA GLN A 432 15.05 15.35 -13.22
C GLN A 432 14.56 15.93 -11.88
N ILE A 433 14.94 15.31 -10.76
CA ILE A 433 14.54 15.74 -9.42
C ILE A 433 15.43 16.90 -8.96
N TYR A 434 16.72 16.69 -8.81
CA TYR A 434 17.69 17.59 -8.16
C TYR A 434 18.30 18.64 -9.10
N GLY A 435 18.08 18.52 -10.42
CA GLY A 435 18.68 19.37 -11.44
C GLY A 435 20.00 18.80 -11.98
N PRO A 436 20.66 19.49 -12.91
CA PRO A 436 21.87 18.97 -13.58
C PRO A 436 23.13 18.93 -12.71
N ASP A 437 23.13 19.61 -11.57
CA ASP A 437 24.29 19.66 -10.68
C ASP A 437 24.35 18.42 -9.77
N LYS A 438 25.28 17.51 -10.09
CA LYS A 438 25.52 16.28 -9.33
C LYS A 438 25.83 16.53 -7.85
N LYS A 439 26.36 17.71 -7.48
CA LYS A 439 26.63 18.05 -6.06
C LYS A 439 25.35 18.17 -5.22
N LYS A 440 24.19 18.29 -5.85
CA LYS A 440 22.88 18.34 -5.20
C LYS A 440 22.22 16.97 -5.06
N TYR A 441 22.85 15.91 -5.59
CA TYR A 441 22.30 14.56 -5.51
C TYR A 441 22.44 14.05 -4.08
N PRO A 442 21.56 13.13 -3.65
CA PRO A 442 21.72 12.51 -2.35
C PRO A 442 22.97 11.65 -2.31
N THR A 443 23.54 11.52 -1.12
CA THR A 443 24.45 10.41 -0.82
C THR A 443 23.64 9.11 -0.77
N VAL A 444 24.01 8.09 -1.55
CA VAL A 444 23.31 6.79 -1.54
C VAL A 444 24.24 5.69 -1.00
N ASN A 445 23.92 5.27 0.21
CA ASN A 445 24.64 4.29 0.99
C ASN A 445 23.92 2.93 0.95
N VAL A 446 24.63 1.84 0.69
CA VAL A 446 24.05 0.49 0.62
C VAL A 446 24.75 -0.45 1.59
N ILE A 447 23.93 -1.14 2.37
CA ILE A 447 24.33 -2.14 3.35
C ILE A 447 23.80 -3.49 2.85
N VAL A 448 24.72 -4.34 2.40
CA VAL A 448 24.42 -5.69 1.90
C VAL A 448 24.61 -6.69 3.04
N ILE A 449 23.52 -7.30 3.50
CA ILE A 449 23.52 -8.26 4.61
C ILE A 449 23.39 -9.67 4.02
N SER A 450 24.52 -10.34 3.80
CA SER A 450 24.57 -11.66 3.17
C SER A 450 25.91 -12.34 3.47
N ASN A 451 25.90 -13.67 3.61
CA ASN A 451 27.10 -14.49 3.80
C ASN A 451 27.98 -14.56 2.52
N ASN A 452 27.49 -14.08 1.38
CA ASN A 452 28.22 -14.06 0.10
C ASN A 452 28.02 -12.71 -0.63
N SER A 453 28.49 -11.65 0.02
CA SER A 453 28.25 -10.25 -0.38
C SER A 453 29.10 -9.79 -1.57
N ALA A 454 30.29 -10.38 -1.81
CA ALA A 454 31.30 -9.86 -2.74
C ALA A 454 30.79 -9.59 -4.18
N SER A 455 30.10 -10.55 -4.79
CA SER A 455 29.55 -10.39 -6.15
C SER A 455 28.40 -9.37 -6.23
N THR A 456 27.67 -9.22 -5.13
CA THR A 456 26.56 -8.26 -4.99
C THR A 456 27.10 -6.84 -4.83
N LEU A 457 28.16 -6.65 -4.05
CA LEU A 457 28.81 -5.35 -3.84
C LEU A 457 29.28 -4.73 -5.16
N GLY A 458 29.93 -5.51 -6.03
CA GLY A 458 30.45 -5.00 -7.30
C GLY A 458 29.37 -4.38 -8.19
N LYS A 459 28.18 -4.99 -8.22
CA LYS A 459 27.02 -4.49 -8.98
C LYS A 459 26.45 -3.21 -8.38
N PHE A 460 26.34 -3.10 -7.05
CA PHE A 460 25.92 -1.85 -6.43
C PHE A 460 26.93 -0.72 -6.66
N LYS A 461 28.23 -1.01 -6.54
CA LYS A 461 29.28 -0.01 -6.75
C LYS A 461 29.24 0.61 -8.16
N SER A 462 28.97 -0.19 -9.20
CA SER A 462 28.88 0.34 -10.57
C SER A 462 27.67 1.26 -10.76
N VAL A 463 26.53 0.92 -10.15
CA VAL A 463 25.30 1.73 -10.23
C VAL A 463 25.41 3.02 -9.42
N LEU A 464 26.00 2.94 -8.22
CA LEU A 464 25.90 4.03 -7.24
C LEU A 464 27.08 4.99 -7.24
N LYS A 465 28.05 4.82 -8.14
CA LYS A 465 29.14 5.78 -8.37
C LYS A 465 28.65 7.20 -8.68
N VAL A 466 27.40 7.36 -9.09
CA VAL A 466 26.77 8.66 -9.35
C VAL A 466 26.26 9.37 -8.08
N PHE A 467 26.26 8.73 -6.91
CA PHE A 467 25.61 9.22 -5.69
C PHE A 467 26.54 9.35 -4.47
N ASP A 468 27.85 9.50 -4.69
CA ASP A 468 28.86 9.80 -3.64
C ASP A 468 28.65 9.09 -2.29
N GLY A 469 28.32 7.80 -2.32
CA GLY A 469 27.98 7.01 -1.13
C GLY A 469 28.75 5.70 -1.07
N GLU A 470 28.59 5.00 0.04
CA GLU A 470 29.34 3.78 0.35
C GLU A 470 28.53 2.52 0.10
N VAL A 471 29.22 1.43 -0.24
CA VAL A 471 28.61 0.08 -0.33
C VAL A 471 29.38 -0.83 0.61
N VAL A 472 28.73 -1.23 1.71
CA VAL A 472 29.31 -2.03 2.80
C VAL A 472 28.65 -3.41 2.86
N ALA A 473 29.46 -4.44 3.13
CA ALA A 473 28.97 -5.77 3.44
C ALA A 473 28.90 -6.00 4.95
N VAL A 474 27.82 -6.66 5.38
CA VAL A 474 27.66 -7.19 6.73
C VAL A 474 27.49 -8.70 6.60
N ASP A 475 28.62 -9.41 6.67
CA ASP A 475 28.64 -10.88 6.55
C ASP A 475 28.18 -11.57 7.86
N ASP A 476 28.28 -10.87 9.00
CA ASP A 476 27.81 -11.37 10.30
C ASP A 476 27.15 -10.26 11.13
N VAL A 477 25.84 -10.38 11.32
CA VAL A 477 25.04 -9.42 12.08
C VAL A 477 25.28 -9.53 13.60
N LYS A 478 25.87 -10.63 14.09
CA LYS A 478 26.17 -10.84 15.52
C LYS A 478 27.09 -9.78 16.09
N LYS A 479 27.92 -9.14 15.24
CA LYS A 479 28.78 -8.00 15.59
C LYS A 479 27.99 -6.78 16.05
N TYR A 480 26.73 -6.67 15.65
CA TYR A 480 25.83 -5.56 15.97
C TYR A 480 24.76 -5.92 17.01
N MET A 481 24.82 -7.15 17.55
CA MET A 481 23.92 -7.59 18.61
C MET A 481 24.33 -7.01 19.96
N ILE A 482 23.37 -6.46 20.70
CA ILE A 482 23.56 -6.13 22.11
C ILE A 482 23.53 -7.39 22.97
N ARG A 483 23.90 -7.27 24.25
CA ARG A 483 23.99 -8.41 25.17
C ARG A 483 22.69 -9.21 25.26
N ASP A 484 21.54 -8.54 25.34
CA ASP A 484 20.26 -9.21 25.49
C ASP A 484 19.79 -9.89 24.20
N GLU A 485 20.14 -9.33 23.04
CA GLU A 485 19.92 -9.97 21.75
C GLU A 485 20.77 -11.23 21.58
N LYS A 486 22.02 -11.24 22.08
CA LYS A 486 22.87 -12.45 22.08
C LYS A 486 22.26 -13.54 22.95
N LYS A 487 21.83 -13.20 24.18
CA LYS A 487 21.13 -14.14 25.06
C LYS A 487 19.85 -14.67 24.44
N LEU A 488 19.10 -13.80 23.76
CA LEU A 488 17.88 -14.17 23.07
C LEU A 488 18.17 -15.15 21.93
N LEU A 489 19.22 -14.91 21.14
CA LEU A 489 19.68 -15.84 20.12
C LEU A 489 20.06 -17.19 20.71
N ASP A 490 20.77 -17.23 21.83
CA ASP A 490 21.17 -18.48 22.50
C ASP A 490 19.96 -19.29 23.02
N SER A 491 18.78 -18.67 23.12
CA SER A 491 17.53 -19.31 23.56
C SER A 491 16.59 -19.75 22.43
N LEU A 492 16.91 -19.40 21.17
CA LEU A 492 16.17 -19.79 19.96
C LEU A 492 16.76 -21.06 19.36
#